data_AF-A0A2H6HTC5-F1
#
_entry.id   AF-A0A2H6HTC5-F1
#
_cell.length_a   1.000
_cell.length_b   1.000
_cell.length_c   1.000
_cell.angle_alpha   90.00
_cell.angle_beta   90.00
_cell.angle_gamma   90.00
#
_symmetry.space_group_name_H-M   'P 1'
#
loop_
_entity.id
_entity.type
_entity.pdbx_description
1 polymer ?
#
loop_
_entity_poly.entity_id
_entity_poly.type
_entity_poly.pdbx_seq_one_letter_code
_entity_poly.pdbx_strand_id
1 'polypeptide(L)'
;MVNTELKKDRKGSVILYSVILMLILVVTGGAFMKWAADEAYQARYDLARSQAHYIAQKGAIERGMALLRSKKITELTAASEALPDGRRQKYGDFIGYYNEARISQESTLYNLEESEFVKTGAWDASSVGIVEYTTPNGTPVQVKSRCTLRSQMRTFANYMYLTDIETVDIPGGGGDEVIWFFTGDTLYGRVHSNDYIGIKQRPVFYGPVSTCKDEFRENAANAYFEFDPQFEVPEVFFPETAEDIRAGAQLYMTDEDGLLLHQIEGNAGSWVWYEWAAGNGTEPTLENILAQDVFPYSANSIAFFEGVLYIKGDYVQGKSTIACGGNMYLVDNIKYADVPSGIPTIPEDSPNILGLISEGNIVIRDSDANGKGNGGPNGADSPHNRAHIVITAGMVALGQSFTFEHQNDQEGGGNSCQNEPLMASWDHGVYNYGQQDLRGYIYVRGAIAQKRRGYVRRSNCGGTGYDKSYDYDFRLQTNPPPLYLAAQDADGNVFFEVTSSWSEMVVD
;
A
#
# COMPACT_ATOMS: atom_id res chain seq x y z
N MET A 1 -26.12 4.25 104.72
CA MET A 1 -25.53 4.00 103.39
C MET A 1 -25.50 2.50 103.13
N VAL A 2 -26.47 1.96 102.38
CA VAL A 2 -26.28 0.72 101.62
C VAL A 2 -27.13 0.86 100.36
N ASN A 3 -26.48 0.81 99.21
CA ASN A 3 -27.04 0.90 97.86
C ASN A 3 -28.00 -0.26 97.58
N THR A 4 -29.22 0.06 97.15
CA THR A 4 -30.12 -0.86 96.47
C THR A 4 -29.75 -0.92 94.99
N GLU A 5 -28.92 -1.89 94.61
CA GLU A 5 -28.74 -2.25 93.20
C GLU A 5 -30.00 -2.94 92.67
N LEU A 6 -30.68 -2.26 91.74
CA LEU A 6 -31.70 -2.84 90.87
C LEU A 6 -31.05 -3.92 89.98
N LYS A 7 -31.18 -5.20 90.35
CA LYS A 7 -30.96 -6.32 89.43
C LYS A 7 -32.04 -6.30 88.35
N LYS A 8 -31.74 -5.66 87.24
CA LYS A 8 -32.53 -5.67 86.00
C LYS A 8 -32.50 -7.08 85.42
N ASP A 9 -33.65 -7.75 85.41
CA ASP A 9 -33.81 -9.09 84.85
C ASP A 9 -33.48 -9.10 83.34
N ARG A 10 -32.36 -9.74 82.97
CA ARG A 10 -31.81 -9.79 81.61
C ARG A 10 -32.45 -10.87 80.72
N LYS A 11 -33.47 -11.60 81.20
CA LYS A 11 -34.09 -12.71 80.45
C LYS A 11 -35.04 -12.26 79.33
N GLY A 12 -35.63 -11.07 79.41
CA GLY A 12 -36.51 -10.53 78.36
C GLY A 12 -35.79 -9.90 77.16
N SER A 13 -34.56 -9.41 77.34
CA SER A 13 -33.80 -8.74 76.26
C SER A 13 -33.20 -9.73 75.27
N VAL A 14 -32.87 -10.96 75.70
CA VAL A 14 -32.28 -11.99 74.83
C VAL A 14 -33.24 -12.36 73.69
N ILE A 15 -34.54 -12.50 73.98
CA ILE A 15 -35.57 -12.78 72.97
C ILE A 15 -35.68 -11.60 71.99
N LEU A 16 -35.65 -10.36 72.49
CA LEU A 16 -35.71 -9.16 71.66
C LEU A 16 -34.51 -9.05 70.72
N TYR A 17 -33.29 -9.26 71.23
CA TYR A 17 -32.08 -9.28 70.41
C TYR A 17 -32.08 -10.44 69.40
N SER A 18 -32.62 -11.60 69.76
CA SER A 18 -32.74 -12.75 68.86
C SER A 18 -33.70 -12.46 67.70
N VAL A 19 -34.84 -11.82 67.98
CA VAL A 19 -35.83 -11.42 66.97
C VAL A 19 -35.25 -10.34 66.05
N ILE A 20 -34.54 -9.35 66.60
CA ILE A 20 -33.85 -8.32 65.81
C ILE A 20 -32.77 -8.95 64.92
N LEU A 21 -31.98 -9.89 65.46
CA LEU A 21 -30.93 -10.57 64.71
C LEU A 21 -31.50 -11.45 63.59
N MET A 22 -32.61 -12.17 63.86
CA MET A 22 -33.34 -12.91 62.82
C MET A 22 -33.89 -11.98 61.74
N LEU A 23 -34.45 -10.83 62.13
CA LEU A 23 -34.99 -9.86 61.18
C LEU A 23 -33.88 -9.26 60.31
N ILE A 24 -32.72 -8.97 60.90
CA ILE A 24 -31.52 -8.55 60.17
C ILE A 24 -31.09 -9.65 59.20
N LEU A 25 -31.00 -10.92 59.63
CA LEU A 25 -30.59 -12.04 58.77
C LEU A 25 -31.56 -12.28 57.60
N VAL A 26 -32.87 -12.14 57.82
CA VAL A 26 -33.87 -12.26 56.76
C VAL A 26 -33.74 -11.11 55.76
N VAL A 27 -33.55 -9.88 56.25
CA VAL A 27 -33.37 -8.69 55.39
C VAL A 27 -32.06 -8.78 54.61
N THR A 28 -30.95 -9.15 55.24
CA THR A 28 -29.65 -9.29 54.55
C THR A 28 -29.63 -10.48 53.60
N GLY A 29 -30.24 -11.62 53.97
CA GLY A 29 -30.41 -12.77 53.09
C GLY A 29 -31.26 -12.43 51.86
N GLY A 30 -32.36 -11.71 52.05
CA GLY A 30 -33.20 -11.22 50.94
C GLY A 30 -32.46 -10.23 50.03
N ALA A 31 -31.68 -9.31 50.62
CA ALA A 31 -30.86 -8.37 49.86
C ALA A 31 -29.77 -9.10 49.04
N PHE A 32 -29.12 -10.11 49.60
CA PHE A 32 -28.10 -10.90 48.90
C PHE A 32 -28.69 -11.74 47.76
N MET A 33 -29.88 -12.33 47.95
CA MET A 33 -30.58 -13.04 46.87
C MET A 33 -30.99 -12.10 45.73
N LYS A 34 -31.49 -10.90 46.05
CA LYS A 34 -31.79 -9.88 45.03
C LYS A 34 -30.52 -9.47 44.28
N TRP A 35 -29.44 -9.17 45.00
CA TRP A 35 -28.16 -8.81 44.38
C TRP A 35 -27.63 -9.93 43.48
N ALA A 36 -27.67 -11.19 43.92
CA ALA A 36 -27.25 -12.32 43.09
C ALA A 36 -28.13 -12.50 41.84
N ALA A 37 -29.44 -12.24 41.94
CA ALA A 37 -30.34 -12.27 40.78
C ALA A 37 -30.08 -11.12 39.80
N ASP A 38 -29.83 -9.90 40.31
CA ASP A 38 -29.46 -8.73 39.51
C ASP A 38 -28.11 -8.99 38.80
N GLU A 39 -27.13 -9.55 39.50
CA GLU A 39 -25.81 -9.92 38.95
C GLU A 39 -25.94 -10.97 37.84
N ALA A 40 -26.75 -12.02 38.06
CA ALA A 40 -27.01 -13.03 37.06
C ALA A 40 -27.74 -12.47 35.81
N TYR A 41 -28.60 -11.47 36.00
CA TYR A 41 -29.26 -10.77 34.90
C TYR A 41 -28.25 -9.96 34.08
N GLN A 42 -27.39 -9.19 34.75
CA GLN A 42 -26.34 -8.40 34.09
C GLN A 42 -25.38 -9.30 33.33
N ALA A 43 -24.91 -10.40 33.93
CA ALA A 43 -24.03 -11.36 33.27
C ALA A 43 -24.66 -11.97 31.99
N ARG A 44 -25.97 -12.27 32.01
CA ARG A 44 -26.68 -12.77 30.82
C ARG A 44 -26.81 -11.68 29.74
N TYR A 45 -27.07 -10.44 30.14
CA TYR A 45 -27.14 -9.31 29.22
C TYR A 45 -25.78 -9.03 28.58
N ASP A 46 -24.71 -9.05 29.36
CA ASP A 46 -23.33 -8.87 28.87
C ASP A 46 -22.92 -9.99 27.92
N LEU A 47 -23.28 -11.24 28.22
CA LEU A 47 -23.07 -12.36 27.30
C LEU A 47 -23.84 -12.16 25.98
N ALA A 48 -25.12 -11.78 26.04
CA ALA A 48 -25.93 -11.50 24.86
C ALA A 48 -25.35 -10.33 24.05
N ARG A 49 -24.79 -9.31 24.72
CA ARG A 49 -24.11 -8.18 24.10
C ARG A 49 -22.84 -8.62 23.35
N SER A 50 -21.97 -9.41 23.98
CA SER A 50 -20.78 -9.95 23.31
C SER A 50 -21.17 -10.85 22.12
N GLN A 51 -22.20 -11.68 22.26
CA GLN A 51 -22.69 -12.50 21.16
C GLN A 51 -23.24 -11.66 20.00
N ALA A 52 -24.02 -10.62 20.30
CA ALA A 52 -24.56 -9.70 19.29
C ALA A 52 -23.44 -9.02 18.52
N HIS A 53 -22.38 -8.58 19.21
CA HIS A 53 -21.19 -8.02 18.57
C HIS A 53 -20.53 -8.98 17.56
N TYR A 54 -20.24 -10.22 17.96
CA TYR A 54 -19.62 -11.19 17.06
C TYR A 54 -20.54 -11.60 15.90
N ILE A 55 -21.85 -11.68 16.13
CA ILE A 55 -22.83 -11.94 15.07
C ILE A 55 -22.87 -10.77 14.07
N ALA A 56 -22.77 -9.52 14.55
CA ALA A 56 -22.67 -8.34 13.71
C ALA A 56 -21.38 -8.33 12.88
N GLN A 57 -20.25 -8.68 13.50
CA GLN A 57 -18.97 -8.79 12.81
C GLN A 57 -19.03 -9.87 11.72
N LYS A 58 -19.64 -11.02 12.04
CA LYS A 58 -19.87 -12.09 11.07
C LYS A 58 -20.69 -11.60 9.86
N GLY A 59 -21.80 -10.89 10.08
CA GLY A 59 -22.63 -10.35 8.99
C GLY A 59 -21.88 -9.34 8.11
N ALA A 60 -21.08 -8.45 8.73
CA ALA A 60 -20.26 -7.48 8.02
C ALA A 60 -19.18 -8.17 7.14
N ILE A 61 -18.56 -9.25 7.63
CA ILE A 61 -17.55 -10.02 6.88
C ILE A 61 -18.20 -10.88 5.79
N GLU A 62 -19.13 -11.77 6.18
CA GLU A 62 -19.72 -12.78 5.29
C GLU A 62 -20.55 -12.18 4.15
N ARG A 63 -21.15 -11.00 4.37
CA ARG A 63 -21.97 -10.34 3.35
C ARG A 63 -21.28 -9.11 2.78
N GLY A 64 -20.89 -8.17 3.64
CA GLY A 64 -20.34 -6.88 3.22
C GLY A 64 -18.98 -7.02 2.56
N MET A 65 -17.97 -7.47 3.32
CA MET A 65 -16.61 -7.64 2.81
C MET A 65 -16.51 -8.67 1.69
N ALA A 66 -17.27 -9.76 1.79
CA ALA A 66 -17.33 -10.77 0.73
C ALA A 66 -17.83 -10.17 -0.60
N LEU A 67 -18.86 -9.32 -0.57
CA LEU A 67 -19.36 -8.65 -1.76
C LEU A 67 -18.36 -7.61 -2.30
N LEU A 68 -17.74 -6.80 -1.43
CA LEU A 68 -16.74 -5.81 -1.87
C LEU A 68 -15.60 -6.50 -2.63
N ARG A 69 -15.11 -7.62 -2.10
CA ARG A 69 -14.04 -8.42 -2.70
C ARG A 69 -14.46 -9.22 -3.94
N SER A 70 -15.74 -9.27 -4.26
CA SER A 70 -16.26 -9.96 -5.45
C SER A 70 -16.73 -8.98 -6.53
N LYS A 71 -16.48 -7.68 -6.38
CA LYS A 71 -16.92 -6.65 -7.32
C LYS A 71 -15.75 -6.00 -8.02
N LYS A 72 -16.01 -5.62 -9.28
CA LYS A 72 -15.10 -4.78 -10.05
C LYS A 72 -15.23 -3.32 -9.64
N ILE A 73 -14.17 -2.53 -9.87
CA ILE A 73 -14.19 -1.09 -9.57
C ILE A 73 -15.30 -0.33 -10.33
N THR A 74 -15.68 -0.81 -11.51
CA THR A 74 -16.74 -0.24 -12.36
C THR A 74 -18.15 -0.61 -11.89
N GLU A 75 -18.29 -1.66 -11.07
CA GLU A 75 -19.57 -2.12 -10.50
C GLU A 75 -19.86 -1.47 -9.14
N LEU A 76 -18.84 -0.86 -8.52
CA LEU A 76 -18.92 -0.11 -7.28
C LEU A 76 -19.41 1.34 -7.54
N THR A 77 -20.66 1.46 -7.97
CA THR A 77 -21.28 2.75 -8.36
C THR A 77 -22.30 3.28 -7.34
N ALA A 78 -22.83 2.41 -6.49
CA ALA A 78 -23.84 2.78 -5.51
C ALA A 78 -23.22 3.34 -4.23
N ALA A 79 -23.72 4.48 -3.75
CA ALA A 79 -23.29 5.05 -2.46
C ALA A 79 -23.60 4.12 -1.27
N SER A 80 -24.61 3.26 -1.38
CA SER A 80 -24.88 2.17 -0.45
C SER A 80 -25.73 1.06 -1.08
N GLU A 81 -25.49 -0.19 -0.68
CA GLU A 81 -26.22 -1.37 -1.13
C GLU A 81 -26.59 -2.27 0.07
N ALA A 82 -27.88 -2.58 0.20
CA ALA A 82 -28.40 -3.44 1.26
C ALA A 82 -28.28 -4.92 0.87
N LEU A 83 -27.97 -5.75 1.86
CA LEU A 83 -27.62 -7.16 1.69
C LEU A 83 -28.57 -8.06 2.48
N PRO A 84 -28.75 -9.33 2.06
CA PRO A 84 -29.67 -10.26 2.71
C PRO A 84 -29.31 -10.55 4.16
N ASP A 85 -30.33 -10.71 4.99
CA ASP A 85 -30.21 -11.03 6.40
C ASP A 85 -29.66 -12.45 6.67
N GLY A 86 -29.09 -12.61 7.85
CA GLY A 86 -28.58 -13.88 8.36
C GLY A 86 -29.70 -14.81 8.82
N ARG A 87 -29.46 -16.12 8.73
CA ARG A 87 -30.39 -17.12 9.28
C ARG A 87 -30.35 -17.09 10.81
N ARG A 88 -31.50 -17.33 11.43
CA ARG A 88 -31.64 -17.47 12.89
C ARG A 88 -31.00 -18.77 13.36
N GLN A 89 -30.10 -18.67 14.33
CA GLN A 89 -29.36 -19.81 14.88
C GLN A 89 -29.44 -19.82 16.42
N LYS A 90 -29.52 -21.03 17.00
CA LYS A 90 -29.60 -21.23 18.45
C LYS A 90 -28.19 -21.40 19.04
N TYR A 91 -27.89 -20.64 20.09
CA TYR A 91 -26.65 -20.68 20.85
C TYR A 91 -26.97 -20.90 22.33
N GLY A 92 -27.20 -22.16 22.72
CA GLY A 92 -27.72 -22.48 24.04
C GLY A 92 -29.13 -21.93 24.24
N ASP A 93 -29.31 -21.04 25.21
CA ASP A 93 -30.60 -20.38 25.50
C ASP A 93 -30.88 -19.15 24.61
N PHE A 94 -29.90 -18.74 23.81
CA PHE A 94 -29.97 -17.54 22.98
C PHE A 94 -30.32 -17.89 21.53
N ILE A 95 -31.04 -16.99 20.85
CA ILE A 95 -31.25 -17.03 19.40
C ILE A 95 -30.53 -15.83 18.79
N GLY A 96 -29.58 -16.08 17.90
CA GLY A 96 -28.75 -15.06 17.27
C GLY A 96 -28.91 -15.01 15.75
N TYR A 97 -28.91 -13.81 15.18
CA TYR A 97 -28.86 -13.56 13.73
C TYR A 97 -28.37 -12.14 13.45
N TYR A 98 -27.91 -11.87 12.22
CA TYR A 98 -27.62 -10.51 11.77
C TYR A 98 -28.69 -10.01 10.80
N ASN A 99 -28.93 -8.71 10.77
CA ASN A 99 -29.77 -8.04 9.80
C ASN A 99 -29.15 -6.70 9.36
N GLU A 100 -29.81 -6.00 8.44
CA GLU A 100 -29.38 -4.68 7.95
C GLU A 100 -27.93 -4.66 7.43
N ALA A 101 -27.45 -5.81 6.94
CA ALA A 101 -26.14 -5.90 6.33
C ALA A 101 -26.10 -4.98 5.11
N ARG A 102 -25.06 -4.16 4.98
CA ARG A 102 -24.92 -3.22 3.88
C ARG A 102 -23.46 -2.88 3.63
N ILE A 103 -23.20 -2.45 2.40
CA ILE A 103 -21.98 -1.71 2.06
C ILE A 103 -22.35 -0.25 1.83
N SER A 104 -21.44 0.66 2.14
CA SER A 104 -21.57 2.09 1.85
C SER A 104 -20.21 2.69 1.53
N GLN A 105 -20.15 3.52 0.49
CA GLN A 105 -18.94 4.30 0.23
C GLN A 105 -18.76 5.33 1.34
N GLU A 106 -17.51 5.59 1.73
CA GLU A 106 -17.23 6.66 2.69
C GLU A 106 -17.63 8.00 2.06
N SER A 107 -18.75 8.56 2.52
CA SER A 107 -19.10 9.96 2.32
C SER A 107 -18.35 10.76 3.37
N THR A 108 -17.13 11.20 3.06
CA THR A 108 -16.52 12.27 3.84
C THR A 108 -17.46 13.46 3.78
N LEU A 109 -18.03 13.81 4.93
CA LEU A 109 -18.88 14.98 5.18
C LEU A 109 -18.02 16.27 5.16
N TYR A 110 -17.22 16.42 4.12
CA TYR A 110 -16.58 17.65 3.73
C TYR A 110 -17.17 18.01 2.37
N ASN A 111 -17.82 19.18 2.31
CA ASN A 111 -18.25 19.80 1.06
C ASN A 111 -17.01 19.94 0.16
N LEU A 112 -16.77 18.96 -0.71
CA LEU A 112 -15.88 19.12 -1.83
C LEU A 112 -16.69 19.79 -2.93
N GLU A 113 -16.15 20.90 -3.45
CA GLU A 113 -16.71 21.57 -4.61
C GLU A 113 -16.79 20.59 -5.80
N GLU A 114 -17.73 20.86 -6.68
CA GLU A 114 -18.36 19.98 -7.68
C GLU A 114 -17.42 19.42 -8.78
N SER A 115 -16.10 19.40 -8.59
CA SER A 115 -15.11 18.88 -9.54
C SER A 115 -14.11 17.86 -8.97
N GLU A 116 -14.16 17.51 -7.68
CA GLU A 116 -13.22 16.58 -7.06
C GLU A 116 -13.87 15.23 -6.70
N PHE A 117 -14.20 14.42 -7.71
CA PHE A 117 -14.44 13.00 -7.48
C PHE A 117 -13.11 12.26 -7.33
N VAL A 118 -12.43 12.43 -6.20
CA VAL A 118 -11.50 11.39 -5.75
C VAL A 118 -12.37 10.27 -5.21
N LYS A 119 -12.50 9.16 -5.95
CA LYS A 119 -12.94 7.89 -5.34
C LYS A 119 -11.99 7.66 -4.17
N THR A 120 -12.41 7.96 -2.95
CA THR A 120 -11.61 7.77 -1.73
C THR A 120 -11.20 6.30 -1.52
N GLY A 121 -11.71 5.38 -2.35
CA GLY A 121 -11.39 3.95 -2.30
C GLY A 121 -11.87 3.28 -1.02
N ALA A 122 -12.45 4.04 -0.09
CA ALA A 122 -12.87 3.61 1.23
C ALA A 122 -14.34 3.22 1.22
N TRP A 123 -14.60 2.03 1.77
CA TRP A 123 -15.91 1.40 1.84
C TRP A 123 -16.13 0.84 3.24
N ASP A 124 -17.30 1.14 3.79
CA ASP A 124 -17.76 0.60 5.06
C ASP A 124 -18.67 -0.61 4.80
N ALA A 125 -18.33 -1.75 5.37
CA ALA A 125 -19.18 -2.92 5.47
C ALA A 125 -19.77 -2.99 6.87
N SER A 126 -21.10 -2.92 7.01
CA SER A 126 -21.76 -2.95 8.32
C SER A 126 -22.87 -3.97 8.38
N SER A 127 -23.14 -4.46 9.60
CA SER A 127 -24.35 -5.22 9.89
C SER A 127 -24.76 -5.07 11.36
N VAL A 128 -26.01 -5.37 11.67
CA VAL A 128 -26.56 -5.37 13.02
C VAL A 128 -26.74 -6.81 13.49
N GLY A 129 -26.01 -7.19 14.52
CA GLY A 129 -26.20 -8.47 15.19
C GLY A 129 -27.28 -8.35 16.26
N ILE A 130 -28.20 -9.30 16.25
CA ILE A 130 -29.36 -9.38 17.14
C ILE A 130 -29.28 -10.68 17.91
N VAL A 131 -29.38 -10.59 19.24
CA VAL A 131 -29.49 -11.73 20.13
C VAL A 131 -30.77 -11.60 20.95
N GLU A 132 -31.58 -12.65 20.91
CA GLU A 132 -32.84 -12.76 21.64
C GLU A 132 -32.75 -13.86 22.70
N TYR A 133 -33.26 -13.57 23.89
CA TYR A 133 -33.41 -14.55 24.96
C TYR A 133 -34.61 -14.22 25.85
N THR A 134 -35.01 -15.20 26.66
CA THR A 134 -36.08 -15.02 27.65
C THR A 134 -35.46 -14.96 29.04
N THR A 135 -35.87 -13.94 29.82
CA THR A 135 -35.47 -13.82 31.23
C THR A 135 -36.08 -14.96 32.04
N PRO A 136 -35.56 -15.27 33.24
CA PRO A 136 -36.19 -16.24 34.14
C PRO A 136 -37.67 -15.92 34.45
N ASN A 137 -38.08 -14.66 34.32
CA ASN A 137 -39.45 -14.18 34.53
C ASN A 137 -40.34 -14.27 33.27
N GLY A 138 -39.84 -14.86 32.18
CA GLY A 138 -40.61 -15.02 30.93
C GLY A 138 -40.61 -13.78 30.02
N THR A 139 -39.88 -12.72 30.35
CA THR A 139 -39.82 -11.50 29.52
C THR A 139 -38.85 -11.72 28.36
N PRO A 140 -39.26 -11.48 27.09
CA PRO A 140 -38.33 -11.48 25.97
C PRO A 140 -37.41 -10.25 26.04
N VAL A 141 -36.13 -10.46 25.81
CA VAL A 141 -35.11 -9.40 25.73
C VAL A 141 -34.39 -9.55 24.39
N GLN A 142 -34.21 -8.43 23.70
CA GLN A 142 -33.45 -8.34 22.47
C GLN A 142 -32.26 -7.40 22.70
N VAL A 143 -31.07 -7.85 22.32
CA VAL A 143 -29.83 -7.08 22.39
C VAL A 143 -29.30 -6.91 20.98
N LYS A 144 -29.03 -5.66 20.60
CA LYS A 144 -28.58 -5.29 19.26
C LYS A 144 -27.22 -4.61 19.33
N SER A 145 -26.32 -5.00 18.43
CA SER A 145 -25.03 -4.31 18.25
C SER A 145 -24.77 -4.15 16.76
N ARG A 146 -24.40 -2.93 16.34
CA ARG A 146 -23.92 -2.67 14.98
C ARG A 146 -22.41 -2.81 14.97
N CYS A 147 -21.89 -3.54 14.01
CA CYS A 147 -20.47 -3.57 13.70
C CYS A 147 -20.26 -2.97 12.32
N THR A 148 -19.27 -2.09 12.21
CA THR A 148 -18.81 -1.51 10.94
C THR A 148 -17.33 -1.80 10.77
N LEU A 149 -16.99 -2.33 9.60
CA LEU A 149 -15.64 -2.56 9.14
C LEU A 149 -15.36 -1.55 8.04
N ARG A 150 -14.42 -0.65 8.28
CA ARG A 150 -13.90 0.22 7.25
C ARG A 150 -12.82 -0.49 6.50
N SER A 151 -12.92 -0.44 5.19
CA SER A 151 -11.95 -1.01 4.28
C SER A 151 -11.50 0.01 3.27
N GLN A 152 -10.26 -0.10 2.84
CA GLN A 152 -9.69 0.70 1.78
C GLN A 152 -9.28 -0.22 0.63
N MET A 153 -9.58 0.25 -0.58
CA MET A 153 -9.09 -0.33 -1.82
C MET A 153 -7.57 -0.35 -1.79
N ARG A 154 -7.00 -1.53 -2.05
CA ARG A 154 -5.57 -1.68 -2.25
C ARG A 154 -5.21 -1.20 -3.65
N THR A 155 -4.09 -0.51 -3.74
CA THR A 155 -3.46 -0.05 -4.98
C THR A 155 -2.08 -0.67 -5.12
N PHE A 156 -1.45 -0.47 -6.27
CA PHE A 156 -0.06 -0.87 -6.48
C PHE A 156 0.90 -0.17 -5.49
N ALA A 157 0.55 1.03 -5.01
CA ALA A 157 1.36 1.80 -4.07
C ALA A 157 1.34 1.22 -2.64
N ASN A 158 0.42 0.30 -2.33
CA ASN A 158 0.41 -0.42 -1.05
C ASN A 158 1.53 -1.46 -0.93
N TYR A 159 2.21 -1.77 -2.03
CA TYR A 159 3.36 -2.69 -2.05
C TYR A 159 4.64 -1.86 -2.15
N MET A 160 5.57 -2.05 -1.21
CA MET A 160 6.91 -1.50 -1.37
C MET A 160 7.60 -2.11 -2.58
N TYR A 161 7.39 -3.41 -2.78
CA TYR A 161 7.95 -4.16 -3.90
C TYR A 161 6.90 -5.16 -4.41
N LEU A 162 6.46 -4.97 -5.65
CA LEU A 162 5.51 -5.84 -6.34
C LEU A 162 6.08 -6.27 -7.69
N THR A 163 6.08 -7.57 -7.95
CA THR A 163 6.56 -8.15 -9.21
C THR A 163 5.60 -9.18 -9.75
N ASP A 164 5.43 -9.23 -11.07
CA ASP A 164 4.70 -10.33 -11.71
C ASP A 164 5.63 -11.51 -12.06
N ILE A 165 6.82 -11.19 -12.59
CA ILE A 165 7.83 -12.15 -13.03
C ILE A 165 9.17 -11.79 -12.36
N GLU A 166 9.79 -12.75 -11.66
CA GLU A 166 11.01 -12.56 -10.86
C GLU A 166 12.32 -12.88 -11.60
N THR A 167 12.20 -13.27 -12.86
CA THR A 167 13.34 -13.60 -13.71
C THR A 167 13.65 -12.47 -14.69
N VAL A 168 14.86 -12.43 -15.26
CA VAL A 168 15.23 -11.58 -16.41
C VAL A 168 15.60 -12.44 -17.60
N ASP A 169 15.17 -12.03 -18.80
CA ASP A 169 15.56 -12.72 -20.03
C ASP A 169 17.02 -12.38 -20.33
N ILE A 170 17.86 -13.40 -20.49
CA ILE A 170 19.28 -13.21 -20.75
C ILE A 170 19.46 -12.88 -22.25
N PRO A 171 20.04 -11.72 -22.61
CA PRO A 171 20.38 -11.43 -23.99
C PRO A 171 21.25 -12.54 -24.59
N GLY A 172 20.77 -13.21 -25.65
CA GLY A 172 21.49 -14.32 -26.30
C GLY A 172 20.97 -15.73 -26.00
N GLY A 173 19.82 -15.89 -25.32
CA GLY A 173 19.09 -17.17 -25.27
C GLY A 173 19.59 -18.19 -24.25
N GLY A 174 20.24 -17.71 -23.17
CA GLY A 174 20.77 -18.54 -22.08
C GLY A 174 19.73 -19.02 -21.05
N GLY A 175 18.46 -18.62 -21.20
CA GLY A 175 17.38 -18.87 -20.25
C GLY A 175 17.06 -17.66 -19.36
N ASP A 176 16.24 -17.88 -18.34
CA ASP A 176 15.81 -16.88 -17.36
C ASP A 176 16.77 -16.81 -16.16
N GLU A 177 17.29 -15.62 -15.81
CA GLU A 177 18.11 -15.40 -14.61
C GLU A 177 17.27 -14.92 -13.43
N VAL A 178 17.45 -15.52 -12.25
CA VAL A 178 16.78 -15.08 -11.01
C VAL A 178 17.55 -13.92 -10.39
N ILE A 179 16.86 -12.82 -10.11
CA ILE A 179 17.39 -11.75 -9.28
C ILE A 179 17.15 -12.08 -7.81
N TRP A 180 18.20 -11.98 -7.00
CA TRP A 180 18.16 -12.37 -5.60
C TRP A 180 17.98 -11.16 -4.69
N PHE A 181 17.08 -11.27 -3.71
CA PHE A 181 17.23 -10.49 -2.48
C PHE A 181 18.43 -11.03 -1.72
N PHE A 182 19.39 -10.16 -1.43
CA PHE A 182 20.70 -10.54 -0.91
C PHE A 182 21.01 -9.87 0.44
N THR A 183 22.06 -10.32 1.11
CA THR A 183 22.59 -9.65 2.31
C THR A 183 22.79 -8.16 2.06
N GLY A 184 22.16 -7.33 2.89
CA GLY A 184 22.15 -5.87 2.76
C GLY A 184 20.79 -5.32 2.32
N ASP A 185 19.95 -6.14 1.68
CA ASP A 185 18.59 -5.74 1.34
C ASP A 185 17.73 -5.72 2.61
N THR A 186 17.16 -4.55 2.91
CA THR A 186 16.23 -4.33 4.01
C THR A 186 14.95 -3.72 3.46
N LEU A 187 13.82 -4.37 3.67
CA LEU A 187 12.52 -3.92 3.18
C LEU A 187 11.52 -3.78 4.33
N TYR A 188 10.89 -2.60 4.43
CA TYR A 188 9.98 -2.25 5.52
C TYR A 188 8.50 -2.40 5.15
N GLY A 189 8.15 -2.19 3.88
CA GLY A 189 6.78 -2.34 3.40
C GLY A 189 6.47 -3.73 2.86
N ARG A 190 5.23 -3.89 2.36
CA ARG A 190 4.73 -5.15 1.81
C ARG A 190 5.53 -5.55 0.57
N VAL A 191 5.96 -6.81 0.52
CA VAL A 191 6.61 -7.43 -0.64
C VAL A 191 5.71 -8.53 -1.18
N HIS A 192 5.44 -8.51 -2.48
CA HIS A 192 4.66 -9.53 -3.15
C HIS A 192 5.25 -9.87 -4.51
N SER A 193 5.21 -11.15 -4.86
CA SER A 193 5.47 -11.59 -6.23
C SER A 193 4.44 -12.61 -6.71
N ASN A 194 3.98 -12.47 -7.95
CA ASN A 194 3.20 -13.52 -8.59
C ASN A 194 4.08 -14.74 -8.97
N ASP A 195 5.40 -14.57 -8.95
CA ASP A 195 6.38 -15.62 -9.21
C ASP A 195 7.19 -15.98 -7.95
N TYR A 196 8.13 -16.92 -8.09
CA TYR A 196 9.03 -17.32 -7.01
C TYR A 196 9.96 -16.18 -6.59
N ILE A 197 9.94 -15.84 -5.30
CA ILE A 197 10.89 -14.87 -4.75
C ILE A 197 12.24 -15.54 -4.51
N GLY A 198 13.30 -14.98 -5.09
CA GLY A 198 14.69 -15.41 -4.89
C GLY A 198 15.31 -14.84 -3.61
N ILE A 199 15.73 -15.70 -2.70
CA ILE A 199 16.37 -15.34 -1.42
C ILE A 199 17.77 -15.92 -1.35
N LYS A 200 18.76 -15.07 -1.07
CA LYS A 200 20.15 -15.46 -0.95
C LYS A 200 20.78 -14.87 0.29
N GLN A 201 21.40 -15.71 1.13
CA GLN A 201 22.02 -15.28 2.39
C GLN A 201 21.04 -14.54 3.33
N ARG A 202 21.34 -13.32 3.77
CA ARG A 202 20.67 -12.67 4.92
C ARG A 202 19.97 -11.35 4.55
N PRO A 203 18.98 -11.34 3.64
CA PRO A 203 18.09 -10.18 3.50
C PRO A 203 17.15 -10.07 4.71
N VAL A 204 16.61 -8.87 4.94
CA VAL A 204 15.75 -8.55 6.08
C VAL A 204 14.43 -7.98 5.61
N PHE A 205 13.32 -8.58 6.04
CA PHE A 205 11.97 -8.14 5.73
C PHE A 205 11.21 -7.82 7.02
N TYR A 206 10.91 -6.54 7.22
CA TYR A 206 10.06 -6.07 8.33
C TYR A 206 8.59 -5.97 7.95
N GLY A 207 8.28 -5.88 6.65
CA GLY A 207 6.90 -5.91 6.15
C GLY A 207 6.44 -7.34 5.79
N PRO A 208 5.13 -7.54 5.56
CA PRO A 208 4.61 -8.83 5.10
C PRO A 208 5.20 -9.23 3.74
N VAL A 209 5.65 -10.48 3.63
CA VAL A 209 6.16 -11.06 2.38
C VAL A 209 5.19 -12.14 1.90
N SER A 210 4.86 -12.09 0.61
CA SER A 210 3.92 -13.05 0.02
C SER A 210 4.31 -13.44 -1.40
N THR A 211 3.93 -14.65 -1.82
CA THR A 211 4.05 -15.10 -3.22
C THR A 211 2.86 -15.95 -3.61
N CYS A 212 2.55 -16.00 -4.91
CA CYS A 212 1.58 -16.95 -5.47
C CYS A 212 2.13 -18.38 -5.54
N LYS A 213 3.43 -18.57 -5.34
CA LYS A 213 4.08 -19.89 -5.31
C LYS A 213 3.98 -20.53 -3.94
N ASP A 214 4.26 -21.83 -3.91
CA ASP A 214 4.26 -22.67 -2.72
C ASP A 214 5.55 -22.55 -1.89
N GLU A 215 6.62 -22.01 -2.48
CA GLU A 215 7.91 -21.84 -1.81
C GLU A 215 8.72 -20.65 -2.36
N PHE A 216 9.85 -20.36 -1.70
CA PHE A 216 10.88 -19.43 -2.18
C PHE A 216 11.97 -20.17 -2.95
N ARG A 217 12.64 -19.47 -3.87
CA ARG A 217 13.91 -19.95 -4.43
C ARG A 217 15.04 -19.56 -3.49
N GLU A 218 15.72 -20.54 -2.93
CA GLU A 218 16.72 -20.29 -1.89
C GLU A 218 18.15 -20.61 -2.34
N ASN A 219 19.10 -19.77 -1.91
CA ASN A 219 20.53 -20.01 -2.08
C ASN A 219 21.30 -19.59 -0.81
N ALA A 220 21.71 -20.58 -0.01
CA ALA A 220 22.31 -20.34 1.31
C ALA A 220 21.46 -19.35 2.15
N ALA A 221 20.14 -19.46 2.05
CA ALA A 221 19.18 -18.52 2.61
C ALA A 221 19.15 -18.61 4.15
N ASN A 222 19.11 -17.44 4.77
CA ASN A 222 18.96 -17.20 6.20
C ASN A 222 18.36 -15.80 6.38
N ALA A 223 17.24 -15.56 5.68
CA ALA A 223 16.53 -14.29 5.72
C ALA A 223 15.86 -14.09 7.08
N TYR A 224 15.76 -12.83 7.50
CA TYR A 224 14.91 -12.45 8.62
C TYR A 224 13.54 -12.04 8.10
N PHE A 225 12.49 -12.58 8.70
CA PHE A 225 11.11 -12.18 8.47
C PHE A 225 10.47 -11.80 9.80
N GLU A 226 9.93 -10.59 9.89
CA GLU A 226 9.15 -10.15 11.06
C GLU A 226 7.81 -10.89 11.15
N PHE A 227 7.23 -11.22 9.99
CA PHE A 227 5.96 -11.94 9.86
C PHE A 227 6.16 -13.22 9.04
N ASP A 228 5.43 -14.28 9.39
CA ASP A 228 5.47 -15.53 8.64
C ASP A 228 5.12 -15.28 7.16
N PRO A 229 6.01 -15.68 6.22
CA PRO A 229 5.73 -15.60 4.79
C PRO A 229 4.43 -16.28 4.39
N GLN A 230 3.71 -15.67 3.45
CA GLN A 230 2.44 -16.20 2.94
C GLN A 230 2.66 -16.76 1.53
N PHE A 231 2.31 -18.03 1.33
CA PHE A 231 2.43 -18.76 0.07
C PHE A 231 1.04 -18.99 -0.53
N GLU A 232 0.98 -19.29 -1.83
CA GLU A 232 -0.27 -19.55 -2.55
C GLU A 232 -1.32 -18.42 -2.39
N VAL A 233 -0.83 -17.19 -2.23
CA VAL A 233 -1.68 -15.99 -2.16
C VAL A 233 -2.21 -15.69 -3.57
N PRO A 234 -3.45 -15.17 -3.74
CA PRO A 234 -3.96 -14.79 -5.05
C PRO A 234 -3.07 -13.80 -5.79
N GLU A 235 -3.03 -13.94 -7.12
CA GLU A 235 -2.27 -13.09 -8.03
C GLU A 235 -2.76 -11.63 -8.01
N VAL A 236 -1.82 -10.70 -8.00
CA VAL A 236 -2.11 -9.29 -8.32
C VAL A 236 -1.99 -9.11 -9.83
N PHE A 237 -3.12 -8.89 -10.51
CA PHE A 237 -3.16 -8.72 -11.96
C PHE A 237 -2.47 -7.41 -12.40
N PHE A 238 -1.52 -7.53 -13.33
CA PHE A 238 -0.88 -6.40 -14.00
C PHE A 238 -1.60 -6.08 -15.32
N PRO A 239 -2.28 -4.93 -15.44
CA PRO A 239 -2.89 -4.52 -16.70
C PRO A 239 -1.83 -4.18 -17.75
N GLU A 240 -2.15 -4.38 -19.04
CA GLU A 240 -1.24 -4.02 -20.14
C GLU A 240 -1.12 -2.50 -20.35
N THR A 241 -2.22 -1.78 -20.09
CA THR A 241 -2.30 -0.32 -20.27
C THR A 241 -2.86 0.37 -19.03
N ALA A 242 -2.52 1.64 -18.88
CA ALA A 242 -2.99 2.51 -17.81
C ALA A 242 -4.25 3.28 -18.25
N GLU A 243 -5.24 2.57 -18.81
CA GLU A 243 -6.39 3.15 -19.51
C GLU A 243 -7.21 4.13 -18.65
N ASP A 244 -7.43 3.81 -17.37
CA ASP A 244 -8.15 4.72 -16.47
C ASP A 244 -7.42 6.05 -16.27
N ILE A 245 -6.08 6.01 -16.19
CA ILE A 245 -5.24 7.21 -16.07
C ILE A 245 -5.26 7.99 -17.38
N ARG A 246 -5.15 7.28 -18.51
CA ARG A 246 -5.23 7.84 -19.87
C ARG A 246 -6.54 8.61 -20.07
N ALA A 247 -7.68 8.02 -19.70
CA ALA A 247 -9.00 8.63 -19.83
C ALA A 247 -9.27 9.76 -18.82
N GLY A 248 -8.64 9.71 -17.64
CA GLY A 248 -8.82 10.69 -16.56
C GLY A 248 -7.76 11.80 -16.51
N ALA A 249 -6.82 11.85 -17.46
CA ALA A 249 -5.75 12.82 -17.47
C ALA A 249 -6.25 14.24 -17.74
N GLN A 250 -5.75 15.21 -16.97
CA GLN A 250 -5.99 16.63 -17.18
C GLN A 250 -5.07 17.21 -18.24
N LEU A 251 -3.83 16.71 -18.29
CA LEU A 251 -2.87 16.96 -19.36
C LEU A 251 -2.71 15.67 -20.18
N TYR A 252 -3.05 15.73 -21.46
CA TYR A 252 -2.88 14.62 -22.39
C TYR A 252 -2.01 15.05 -23.57
N MET A 253 -0.90 14.35 -23.77
CA MET A 253 0.03 14.63 -24.87
C MET A 253 0.11 13.43 -25.81
N THR A 254 -0.10 13.67 -27.10
CA THR A 254 0.02 12.66 -28.17
C THR A 254 1.46 12.57 -28.67
N ASP A 255 1.90 11.40 -29.13
CA ASP A 255 3.26 11.22 -29.66
C ASP A 255 3.39 11.36 -31.19
N GLU A 256 2.26 11.64 -31.86
CA GLU A 256 2.14 11.85 -33.32
C GLU A 256 2.81 10.72 -34.12
N ASP A 257 2.47 9.47 -33.78
CA ASP A 257 3.04 8.23 -34.36
C ASP A 257 4.56 8.07 -34.08
N GLY A 258 4.99 8.48 -32.88
CA GLY A 258 6.39 8.39 -32.43
C GLY A 258 7.32 9.45 -33.01
N LEU A 259 6.77 10.52 -33.60
CA LEU A 259 7.54 11.65 -34.14
C LEU A 259 7.89 12.71 -33.09
N LEU A 260 7.27 12.66 -31.91
CA LEU A 260 7.46 13.61 -30.83
C LEU A 260 8.08 12.94 -29.59
N LEU A 261 8.90 13.71 -28.88
CA LEU A 261 9.44 13.36 -27.57
C LEU A 261 8.97 14.39 -26.55
N HIS A 262 8.71 13.92 -25.33
CA HIS A 262 8.22 14.75 -24.24
C HIS A 262 9.12 14.69 -23.02
N GLN A 263 9.27 15.82 -22.35
CA GLN A 263 9.87 15.91 -21.02
C GLN A 263 8.95 16.67 -20.08
N ILE A 264 8.86 16.23 -18.82
CA ILE A 264 8.17 16.98 -17.78
C ILE A 264 9.09 17.18 -16.56
N GLU A 265 9.06 18.39 -16.01
CA GLU A 265 9.94 18.83 -14.94
C GLU A 265 9.16 19.33 -13.73
N GLY A 266 9.43 18.76 -12.56
CA GLY A 266 8.86 19.18 -11.28
C GLY A 266 9.58 20.41 -10.72
N ASN A 267 9.05 21.59 -11.04
CA ASN A 267 9.59 22.89 -10.62
C ASN A 267 8.83 23.48 -9.43
N ALA A 268 9.37 24.53 -8.82
CA ALA A 268 8.68 25.22 -7.73
C ALA A 268 7.38 25.86 -8.25
N GLY A 269 6.24 25.47 -7.68
CA GLY A 269 4.90 25.98 -8.00
C GLY A 269 4.17 25.27 -9.14
N SER A 270 4.86 24.56 -10.04
CA SER A 270 4.21 23.83 -11.13
C SER A 270 5.10 22.77 -11.77
N TRP A 271 4.49 21.82 -12.46
CA TRP A 271 5.15 21.08 -13.53
C TRP A 271 5.37 21.99 -14.74
N VAL A 272 6.46 21.77 -15.48
CA VAL A 272 6.69 22.37 -16.80
C VAL A 272 6.96 21.24 -17.77
N TRP A 273 6.28 21.21 -18.92
CA TRP A 273 6.51 20.20 -19.93
C TRP A 273 7.08 20.81 -21.21
N TYR A 274 7.79 19.98 -21.96
CA TYR A 274 8.49 20.31 -23.19
C TYR A 274 8.20 19.23 -24.23
N GLU A 275 8.12 19.65 -25.49
CA GLU A 275 7.97 18.78 -26.64
C GLU A 275 8.98 19.15 -27.72
N TRP A 276 9.60 18.15 -28.34
CA TRP A 276 10.48 18.33 -29.49
C TRP A 276 10.37 17.14 -30.46
N ALA A 277 10.80 17.35 -31.70
CA ALA A 277 10.81 16.29 -32.70
C ALA A 277 11.81 15.18 -32.36
N ALA A 278 11.37 13.93 -32.47
CA ALA A 278 12.22 12.75 -32.39
C ALA A 278 13.36 12.84 -33.43
N GLY A 279 14.55 12.39 -33.04
CA GLY A 279 15.76 12.49 -33.86
C GLY A 279 16.56 13.78 -33.70
N ASN A 280 16.00 14.83 -33.05
CA ASN A 280 16.72 16.06 -32.71
C ASN A 280 17.40 15.99 -31.33
N GLY A 281 17.99 14.83 -31.02
CA GLY A 281 18.59 14.52 -29.72
C GLY A 281 17.58 14.05 -28.67
N THR A 282 18.11 13.76 -27.48
CA THR A 282 17.36 13.17 -26.36
C THR A 282 17.03 14.17 -25.25
N GLU A 283 17.39 15.44 -25.42
CA GLU A 283 17.11 16.51 -24.46
C GLU A 283 16.51 17.73 -25.16
N PRO A 284 15.59 18.45 -24.50
CA PRO A 284 15.07 19.70 -25.01
C PRO A 284 16.15 20.78 -24.92
N THR A 285 16.39 21.46 -26.04
CA THR A 285 17.26 22.62 -26.19
C THR A 285 16.44 23.79 -26.70
N LEU A 286 16.88 25.02 -26.46
CA LEU A 286 16.19 26.22 -26.95
C LEU A 286 15.97 26.22 -28.48
N GLU A 287 16.76 25.46 -29.23
CA GLU A 287 16.68 25.39 -30.69
C GLU A 287 15.74 24.29 -31.21
N ASN A 288 15.44 23.25 -30.41
CA ASN A 288 14.65 22.10 -30.84
C ASN A 288 13.24 22.03 -30.22
N ILE A 289 12.93 22.84 -29.21
CA ILE A 289 11.61 22.86 -28.57
C ILE A 289 10.55 23.33 -29.56
N LEU A 290 9.53 22.48 -29.75
CA LEU A 290 8.34 22.77 -30.53
C LEU A 290 7.23 23.39 -29.67
N ALA A 291 7.06 22.87 -28.45
CA ALA A 291 6.10 23.39 -27.49
C ALA A 291 6.63 23.30 -26.05
N GLN A 292 6.20 24.25 -25.22
CA GLN A 292 6.48 24.30 -23.79
C GLN A 292 5.29 24.95 -23.10
N ASP A 293 4.80 24.36 -22.01
CA ASP A 293 3.77 24.97 -21.18
C ASP A 293 3.86 24.52 -19.71
N VAL A 294 3.09 25.19 -18.86
CA VAL A 294 3.00 24.96 -17.43
C VAL A 294 1.81 24.07 -17.11
N PHE A 295 2.03 23.03 -16.32
CA PHE A 295 0.98 22.22 -15.73
C PHE A 295 0.95 22.43 -14.20
N PRO A 296 0.00 23.23 -13.68
CA PRO A 296 0.03 23.65 -12.28
C PRO A 296 -0.15 22.48 -11.31
N TYR A 297 0.48 22.58 -10.15
CA TYR A 297 0.12 21.71 -9.04
C TYR A 297 -1.28 22.07 -8.56
N SER A 298 -2.18 21.08 -8.55
CA SER A 298 -3.54 21.18 -8.01
C SER A 298 -3.69 20.20 -6.84
N ALA A 299 -4.90 20.09 -6.27
CA ALA A 299 -5.17 19.07 -5.25
C ALA A 299 -4.90 17.64 -5.77
N ASN A 300 -5.14 17.40 -7.06
CA ASN A 300 -4.91 16.13 -7.75
C ASN A 300 -4.52 16.40 -9.22
N SER A 301 -3.23 16.45 -9.52
CA SER A 301 -2.74 16.68 -10.89
C SER A 301 -2.50 15.35 -11.61
N ILE A 302 -3.12 15.14 -12.78
CA ILE A 302 -2.99 13.89 -13.54
C ILE A 302 -2.54 14.21 -14.97
N ALA A 303 -1.40 13.65 -15.40
CA ALA A 303 -0.87 13.82 -16.75
C ALA A 303 -0.59 12.48 -17.41
N PHE A 304 -0.86 12.40 -18.71
CA PHE A 304 -0.60 11.23 -19.54
C PHE A 304 0.10 11.63 -20.85
N PHE A 305 1.16 10.91 -21.20
CA PHE A 305 1.93 11.09 -22.44
C PHE A 305 1.91 9.80 -23.26
N GLU A 306 1.45 9.82 -24.52
CA GLU A 306 1.29 8.58 -25.31
C GLU A 306 2.61 7.82 -25.54
N GLY A 307 3.70 8.54 -25.76
CA GLY A 307 4.98 7.97 -26.14
C GLY A 307 6.00 7.86 -25.00
N VAL A 308 7.28 8.01 -25.37
CA VAL A 308 8.40 8.07 -24.42
C VAL A 308 8.36 9.36 -23.62
N LEU A 309 8.61 9.26 -22.31
CA LEU A 309 8.63 10.42 -21.40
C LEU A 309 9.95 10.52 -20.66
N TYR A 310 10.57 11.69 -20.72
CA TYR A 310 11.69 12.07 -19.85
C TYR A 310 11.16 12.83 -18.62
N ILE A 311 11.68 12.53 -17.44
CA ILE A 311 11.20 13.17 -16.21
C ILE A 311 12.34 13.46 -15.23
N LYS A 312 12.24 14.60 -14.56
CA LYS A 312 13.10 15.04 -13.45
C LYS A 312 12.40 16.13 -12.62
N GLY A 313 12.97 16.49 -11.48
CA GLY A 313 12.52 17.64 -10.69
C GLY A 313 12.80 17.47 -9.20
N ASP A 314 13.31 18.53 -8.57
CA ASP A 314 13.60 18.56 -7.13
C ASP A 314 12.48 19.21 -6.29
N TYR A 315 11.44 19.73 -6.94
CA TYR A 315 10.40 20.55 -6.31
C TYR A 315 8.99 20.04 -6.61
N VAL A 316 8.78 18.71 -6.57
CA VAL A 316 7.43 18.14 -6.74
C VAL A 316 6.56 18.52 -5.54
N GLN A 317 5.41 19.15 -5.78
CA GLN A 317 4.48 19.60 -4.75
C GLN A 317 3.07 19.07 -4.98
N GLY A 318 2.31 18.90 -3.90
CA GLY A 318 0.93 18.40 -3.95
C GLY A 318 0.86 16.93 -4.35
N LYS A 319 -0.31 16.52 -4.87
CA LYS A 319 -0.52 15.14 -5.30
C LYS A 319 -0.54 15.07 -6.82
N SER A 320 0.27 14.20 -7.39
CA SER A 320 0.37 14.04 -8.84
C SER A 320 0.47 12.58 -9.26
N THR A 321 -0.13 12.23 -10.40
CA THR A 321 0.13 10.99 -11.13
C THR A 321 0.57 11.35 -12.54
N ILE A 322 1.80 10.98 -12.89
CA ILE A 322 2.38 11.20 -14.22
C ILE A 322 2.56 9.83 -14.87
N ALA A 323 1.91 9.64 -16.02
CA ALA A 323 1.92 8.38 -16.74
C ALA A 323 2.40 8.54 -18.18
N CYS A 324 2.97 7.48 -18.74
CA CYS A 324 3.26 7.40 -20.17
C CYS A 324 2.96 6.03 -20.79
N GLY A 325 2.65 6.01 -22.10
CA GLY A 325 2.45 4.79 -22.88
C GLY A 325 3.74 4.13 -23.36
N GLY A 326 4.85 4.86 -23.42
CA GLY A 326 6.17 4.33 -23.72
C GLY A 326 7.02 4.05 -22.48
N ASN A 327 8.34 4.01 -22.67
CA ASN A 327 9.30 4.00 -21.57
C ASN A 327 9.35 5.38 -20.89
N MET A 328 9.48 5.39 -19.57
CA MET A 328 9.77 6.56 -18.77
C MET A 328 11.26 6.59 -18.41
N TYR A 329 11.95 7.68 -18.72
CA TYR A 329 13.36 7.87 -18.41
C TYR A 329 13.53 8.88 -17.28
N LEU A 330 14.07 8.44 -16.15
CA LEU A 330 14.45 9.30 -15.03
C LEU A 330 15.79 9.95 -15.36
N VAL A 331 15.77 11.23 -15.73
CA VAL A 331 16.97 11.95 -16.23
C VAL A 331 17.85 12.46 -15.10
N ASP A 332 17.24 12.75 -13.96
CA ASP A 332 17.86 13.21 -12.71
C ASP A 332 16.91 12.83 -11.55
N ASN A 333 17.14 13.37 -10.36
CA ASN A 333 16.25 13.28 -9.22
C ASN A 333 14.81 13.59 -9.58
N ILE A 334 13.89 12.86 -8.95
CA ILE A 334 12.46 13.16 -8.94
C ILE A 334 11.99 13.12 -7.48
N LYS A 335 11.95 14.30 -6.87
CA LYS A 335 11.93 14.45 -5.41
C LYS A 335 10.89 15.47 -4.96
N TYR A 336 10.21 15.18 -3.86
CA TYR A 336 9.32 16.11 -3.19
C TYR A 336 10.08 17.35 -2.72
N ALA A 337 9.42 18.50 -2.80
CA ALA A 337 10.01 19.81 -2.48
C ALA A 337 10.51 19.95 -1.03
N ASP A 338 9.98 19.15 -0.11
CA ASP A 338 10.28 19.17 1.32
C ASP A 338 11.30 18.09 1.76
N VAL A 339 11.79 17.27 0.83
CA VAL A 339 12.83 16.27 1.12
C VAL A 339 14.21 16.95 1.08
N PRO A 340 15.00 16.86 2.17
CA PRO A 340 16.30 17.52 2.25
C PRO A 340 17.31 16.90 1.28
N SER A 341 18.26 17.70 0.80
CA SER A 341 19.33 17.27 -0.12
C SER A 341 20.39 16.33 0.48
N GLY A 342 20.22 15.89 1.74
CA GLY A 342 21.10 14.97 2.46
C GLY A 342 20.66 13.51 2.33
N ILE A 343 20.62 12.78 3.44
CA ILE A 343 19.95 11.46 3.47
C ILE A 343 18.45 11.72 3.22
N PRO A 344 17.89 11.27 2.08
CA PRO A 344 16.54 11.64 1.72
C PRO A 344 15.59 10.94 2.68
N THR A 345 14.87 11.70 3.49
CA THR A 345 13.80 11.22 4.37
C THR A 345 12.59 12.10 4.12
N ILE A 346 11.43 11.48 3.93
CA ILE A 346 10.18 12.21 3.75
C ILE A 346 9.69 12.67 5.13
N PRO A 347 9.40 13.97 5.33
CA PRO A 347 8.72 14.43 6.53
C PRO A 347 7.37 13.72 6.73
N GLU A 348 7.04 13.34 7.97
CA GLU A 348 5.80 12.60 8.28
C GLU A 348 4.53 13.39 7.90
N ASP A 349 4.60 14.73 8.02
CA ASP A 349 3.55 15.68 7.70
C ASP A 349 3.61 16.20 6.25
N SER A 350 4.51 15.64 5.42
CA SER A 350 4.62 16.04 4.02
C SER A 350 3.25 15.92 3.31
N PRO A 351 2.81 16.93 2.57
CA PRO A 351 1.56 16.85 1.80
C PRO A 351 1.77 16.21 0.41
N ASN A 352 3.02 15.93 0.03
CA ASN A 352 3.40 15.59 -1.33
C ASN A 352 3.28 14.08 -1.57
N ILE A 353 2.61 13.70 -2.67
CA ILE A 353 2.46 12.31 -3.14
C ILE A 353 2.64 12.28 -4.66
N LEU A 354 3.56 11.45 -5.15
CA LEU A 354 3.78 11.26 -6.58
C LEU A 354 3.56 9.80 -6.97
N GLY A 355 2.78 9.59 -8.03
CA GLY A 355 2.68 8.33 -8.75
C GLY A 355 3.35 8.46 -10.12
N LEU A 356 4.21 7.51 -10.45
CA LEU A 356 4.79 7.37 -11.78
C LEU A 356 4.33 6.04 -12.39
N ILE A 357 3.80 6.08 -13.61
CA ILE A 357 3.32 4.89 -14.31
C ILE A 357 3.89 4.88 -15.73
N SER A 358 4.45 3.76 -16.15
CA SER A 358 4.86 3.53 -17.53
C SER A 358 4.20 2.25 -18.04
N GLU A 359 3.58 2.31 -19.22
CA GLU A 359 3.12 1.10 -19.92
C GLU A 359 4.29 0.27 -20.46
N GLY A 360 5.51 0.83 -20.51
CA GLY A 360 6.76 0.14 -20.82
C GLY A 360 7.65 -0.09 -19.59
N ASN A 361 8.87 0.46 -19.65
CA ASN A 361 9.87 0.45 -18.57
C ASN A 361 9.92 1.79 -17.84
N ILE A 362 10.30 1.75 -16.56
CA ILE A 362 10.86 2.92 -15.87
C ILE A 362 12.37 2.73 -15.80
N VAL A 363 13.12 3.61 -16.46
CA VAL A 363 14.56 3.45 -16.67
C VAL A 363 15.31 4.65 -16.08
N ILE A 364 16.30 4.39 -15.23
CA ILE A 364 17.28 5.41 -14.83
C ILE A 364 18.18 5.67 -16.03
N ARG A 365 18.10 6.89 -16.55
CA ARG A 365 18.86 7.32 -17.73
C ARG A 365 20.36 7.35 -17.41
N ASP A 366 21.19 7.00 -18.39
CA ASP A 366 22.64 7.17 -18.29
C ASP A 366 23.04 8.63 -18.54
N SER A 367 22.76 9.49 -17.57
CA SER A 367 23.06 10.92 -17.57
C SER A 367 24.22 11.25 -16.62
N ASP A 368 24.84 12.41 -16.80
CA ASP A 368 25.88 12.89 -15.88
C ASP A 368 25.37 13.01 -14.44
N ALA A 369 24.11 13.43 -14.25
CA ALA A 369 23.45 13.50 -12.95
C ALA A 369 23.30 12.12 -12.30
N ASN A 370 23.02 11.10 -13.13
CA ASN A 370 22.86 9.72 -12.71
C ASN A 370 24.18 8.93 -12.70
N GLY A 371 25.33 9.59 -12.80
CA GLY A 371 26.64 8.95 -12.61
C GLY A 371 27.22 8.26 -13.84
N LYS A 372 26.85 8.73 -15.03
CA LYS A 372 27.49 8.31 -16.30
C LYS A 372 29.01 8.27 -16.18
N GLY A 373 29.61 7.17 -16.64
CA GLY A 373 31.05 6.95 -16.58
C GLY A 373 31.58 6.81 -15.15
N ASN A 374 31.06 5.84 -14.38
CA ASN A 374 31.52 5.50 -13.03
C ASN A 374 31.43 6.66 -12.01
N GLY A 375 30.49 7.60 -12.19
CA GLY A 375 30.25 8.73 -11.29
C GLY A 375 31.32 9.83 -11.29
N GLY A 376 32.28 9.78 -12.22
CA GLY A 376 33.31 10.79 -12.41
C GLY A 376 32.98 11.73 -13.57
N PRO A 377 33.44 12.99 -13.58
CA PRO A 377 33.18 13.95 -14.66
C PRO A 377 33.99 13.64 -15.95
N ASN A 378 34.12 12.36 -16.33
CA ASN A 378 34.79 11.72 -17.49
C ASN A 378 35.45 10.37 -17.09
N GLY A 379 34.84 9.55 -16.21
CA GLY A 379 35.45 8.27 -15.81
C GLY A 379 36.71 8.38 -14.93
N ALA A 380 37.02 9.58 -14.42
CA ALA A 380 38.15 9.80 -13.52
C ALA A 380 37.74 9.49 -12.08
N ASP A 381 38.51 8.60 -11.43
CA ASP A 381 38.46 8.09 -10.05
C ASP A 381 38.21 9.16 -8.95
N SER A 382 37.05 9.79 -8.98
CA SER A 382 36.55 10.63 -7.90
C SER A 382 35.65 9.78 -7.01
N PRO A 383 35.65 9.99 -5.68
CA PRO A 383 34.81 9.22 -4.79
C PRO A 383 33.36 9.27 -5.26
N HIS A 384 32.68 8.12 -5.23
CA HIS A 384 31.28 7.86 -5.64
C HIS A 384 30.21 8.72 -4.92
N ASN A 385 30.58 9.83 -4.30
CA ASN A 385 29.76 10.64 -3.40
C ASN A 385 28.97 11.77 -4.10
N ARG A 386 28.98 11.85 -5.44
CA ARG A 386 28.34 12.94 -6.19
C ARG A 386 27.30 12.52 -7.23
N ALA A 387 27.08 11.22 -7.45
CA ALA A 387 26.09 10.73 -8.40
C ALA A 387 25.08 9.82 -7.67
N HIS A 388 23.98 10.38 -7.18
CA HIS A 388 22.91 9.64 -6.54
C HIS A 388 21.61 10.08 -7.17
N ILE A 389 20.69 9.13 -7.36
CA ILE A 389 19.33 9.46 -7.77
C ILE A 389 18.39 9.26 -6.58
N VAL A 390 17.62 10.30 -6.30
CA VAL A 390 16.58 10.32 -5.27
C VAL A 390 15.22 10.31 -5.97
N ILE A 391 14.41 9.32 -5.61
CA ILE A 391 13.09 9.08 -6.18
C ILE A 391 12.10 9.04 -5.01
N THR A 392 11.19 10.00 -4.94
CA THR A 392 10.08 10.00 -3.96
C THR A 392 8.77 9.81 -4.71
N ALA A 393 8.41 8.55 -5.00
CA ALA A 393 7.21 8.21 -5.75
C ALA A 393 6.80 6.75 -5.54
N GLY A 394 5.50 6.48 -5.73
CA GLY A 394 5.04 5.14 -6.08
C GLY A 394 5.20 4.91 -7.59
N MET A 395 5.95 3.90 -7.99
CA MET A 395 6.28 3.62 -9.40
C MET A 395 5.65 2.33 -9.89
N VAL A 396 5.10 2.33 -11.11
CA VAL A 396 4.63 1.11 -11.81
C VAL A 396 5.21 1.04 -13.22
N ALA A 397 5.91 -0.05 -13.54
CA ALA A 397 6.29 -0.43 -14.90
C ALA A 397 5.41 -1.61 -15.36
N LEU A 398 4.40 -1.36 -16.18
CA LEU A 398 3.40 -2.37 -16.58
C LEU A 398 3.87 -3.32 -17.68
N GLY A 399 4.71 -2.85 -18.60
CA GLY A 399 5.17 -3.66 -19.72
C GLY A 399 6.40 -4.49 -19.39
N GLN A 400 7.30 -3.95 -18.57
CA GLN A 400 8.62 -4.53 -18.33
C GLN A 400 9.12 -4.23 -16.91
N SER A 401 10.17 -3.42 -16.75
CA SER A 401 10.95 -3.37 -15.52
C SER A 401 11.23 -1.95 -15.02
N PHE A 402 11.51 -1.84 -13.72
CA PHE A 402 12.28 -0.73 -13.17
C PHE A 402 13.77 -1.07 -13.28
N THR A 403 14.52 -0.33 -14.09
CA THR A 403 15.91 -0.69 -14.44
C THR A 403 16.77 0.53 -14.79
N PHE A 404 17.96 0.33 -15.37
CA PHE A 404 18.87 1.41 -15.77
C PHE A 404 19.45 1.17 -17.17
N GLU A 405 19.84 2.25 -17.85
CA GLU A 405 20.43 2.19 -19.20
C GLU A 405 21.88 1.66 -19.17
N HIS A 406 22.30 1.08 -20.29
CA HIS A 406 23.69 0.64 -20.52
C HIS A 406 24.23 -0.27 -19.41
N GLN A 407 23.58 -1.41 -19.15
CA GLN A 407 23.96 -2.33 -18.07
C GLN A 407 25.21 -3.17 -18.35
N ASN A 408 26.00 -2.77 -19.36
CA ASN A 408 27.19 -3.46 -19.84
C ASN A 408 26.86 -4.90 -20.27
N ASP A 409 25.76 -5.06 -21.01
CA ASP A 409 25.31 -6.32 -21.62
C ASP A 409 26.15 -6.65 -22.87
N GLN A 410 26.51 -7.94 -23.03
CA GLN A 410 27.16 -8.42 -24.24
C GLN A 410 26.18 -9.01 -25.28
N GLU A 411 26.40 -8.78 -26.58
CA GLU A 411 25.83 -9.61 -27.66
C GLU A 411 26.32 -11.06 -27.49
N GLY A 412 25.47 -11.93 -26.94
CA GLY A 412 25.76 -13.37 -26.78
C GLY A 412 25.85 -13.89 -25.34
N GLY A 413 25.42 -13.11 -24.33
CA GLY A 413 25.14 -13.63 -22.98
C GLY A 413 26.37 -14.01 -22.14
N GLY A 414 27.57 -13.57 -22.51
CA GLY A 414 28.81 -13.84 -21.79
C GLY A 414 29.19 -12.76 -20.76
N ASN A 415 29.66 -13.16 -19.58
CA ASN A 415 30.32 -12.28 -18.59
C ASN A 415 31.77 -11.92 -18.99
N SER A 416 32.00 -11.60 -20.26
CA SER A 416 33.32 -11.24 -20.77
C SER A 416 33.45 -9.71 -20.86
N CYS A 417 34.44 -9.15 -20.20
CA CYS A 417 34.70 -7.70 -20.21
C CYS A 417 35.44 -7.24 -21.47
N GLN A 418 35.40 -8.04 -22.54
CA GLN A 418 36.21 -7.85 -23.73
C GLN A 418 35.32 -7.73 -24.96
N ASN A 419 35.27 -6.51 -25.49
CA ASN A 419 34.72 -6.12 -26.79
C ASN A 419 33.20 -6.26 -26.90
N GLU A 420 32.48 -5.16 -26.66
CA GLU A 420 31.12 -5.01 -27.18
C GLU A 420 31.06 -4.08 -28.41
N PRO A 421 30.21 -4.39 -29.41
CA PRO A 421 29.97 -3.52 -30.54
C PRO A 421 28.96 -2.41 -30.15
N LEU A 422 29.42 -1.16 -30.28
CA LEU A 422 28.63 0.01 -30.70
C LEU A 422 27.26 0.25 -30.00
N MET A 423 27.26 0.84 -28.80
CA MET A 423 26.26 1.90 -28.54
C MET A 423 26.83 3.20 -29.09
N ALA A 424 26.06 3.89 -29.94
CA ALA A 424 26.52 4.91 -30.86
C ALA A 424 27.44 5.97 -30.19
N SER A 425 28.62 6.14 -30.80
CA SER A 425 29.64 7.18 -30.57
C SER A 425 29.12 8.63 -30.56
N TRP A 426 27.81 8.87 -30.68
CA TRP A 426 27.24 10.21 -30.84
C TRP A 426 26.82 10.83 -29.50
N ASP A 427 26.54 10.04 -28.48
CA ASP A 427 26.17 10.53 -27.13
C ASP A 427 27.16 10.13 -26.02
N HIS A 428 28.11 9.25 -26.34
CA HIS A 428 29.13 8.78 -25.40
C HIS A 428 30.52 9.11 -25.94
N GLY A 429 31.24 9.97 -25.24
CA GLY A 429 32.68 10.11 -25.39
C GLY A 429 33.39 8.76 -25.21
N VAL A 430 34.64 8.67 -25.67
CA VAL A 430 35.44 7.42 -25.71
C VAL A 430 35.37 6.67 -24.37
N TYR A 431 34.67 5.53 -24.37
CA TYR A 431 34.53 4.66 -23.20
C TYR A 431 35.78 3.77 -23.08
N ASN A 432 36.43 3.75 -21.91
CA ASN A 432 37.54 2.82 -21.66
C ASN A 432 36.98 1.43 -21.33
N TYR A 433 37.20 0.51 -22.26
CA TYR A 433 36.69 -0.87 -22.23
C TYR A 433 37.15 -1.66 -20.98
N GLY A 434 36.28 -2.55 -20.49
CA GLY A 434 36.64 -3.59 -19.51
C GLY A 434 36.72 -3.14 -18.05
N GLN A 435 36.12 -2.01 -17.70
CA GLN A 435 36.15 -1.45 -16.34
C GLN A 435 34.77 -1.45 -15.68
N GLN A 436 34.80 -1.42 -14.36
CA GLN A 436 33.66 -1.27 -13.46
C GLN A 436 32.92 0.06 -13.73
N ASP A 437 31.59 0.03 -13.71
CA ASP A 437 30.71 1.19 -13.93
C ASP A 437 29.72 1.34 -12.77
N LEU A 438 30.22 1.77 -11.61
CA LEU A 438 29.38 2.05 -10.45
C LEU A 438 28.92 3.50 -10.44
N ARG A 439 27.61 3.67 -10.54
CA ARG A 439 26.94 4.95 -10.76
C ARG A 439 26.40 5.59 -9.46
N GLY A 440 26.73 5.01 -8.31
CA GLY A 440 26.38 5.50 -6.98
C GLY A 440 25.16 4.81 -6.38
N TYR A 441 24.28 5.56 -5.70
CA TYR A 441 23.11 5.02 -4.98
C TYR A 441 21.79 5.43 -5.62
N ILE A 442 20.83 4.51 -5.63
CA ILE A 442 19.41 4.79 -5.82
C ILE A 442 18.75 4.87 -4.45
N TYR A 443 18.18 6.03 -4.13
CA TYR A 443 17.31 6.21 -2.97
C TYR A 443 15.86 6.25 -3.42
N VAL A 444 15.14 5.14 -3.27
CA VAL A 444 13.68 5.12 -3.47
C VAL A 444 13.00 5.32 -2.12
N ARG A 445 12.16 6.35 -2.03
CA ARG A 445 11.26 6.65 -0.92
C ARG A 445 9.83 6.54 -1.42
N GLY A 446 9.29 5.32 -1.42
CA GLY A 446 8.02 5.03 -2.06
C GLY A 446 7.83 3.55 -2.38
N ALA A 447 7.23 3.27 -3.53
CA ALA A 447 6.83 1.93 -3.94
C ALA A 447 7.41 1.59 -5.32
N ILE A 448 7.70 0.31 -5.55
CA ILE A 448 8.14 -0.21 -6.85
C ILE A 448 7.21 -1.37 -7.22
N ALA A 449 6.47 -1.21 -8.31
CA ALA A 449 5.76 -2.29 -8.97
C ALA A 449 6.28 -2.44 -10.40
N GLN A 450 6.49 -3.67 -10.84
CA GLN A 450 7.04 -3.96 -12.17
C GLN A 450 6.57 -5.32 -12.69
N LYS A 451 6.28 -5.41 -13.97
CA LYS A 451 5.87 -6.66 -14.61
C LYS A 451 6.98 -7.71 -14.52
N ARG A 452 8.19 -7.36 -14.94
CA ARG A 452 9.37 -8.20 -14.81
C ARG A 452 10.38 -7.51 -13.90
N ARG A 453 11.01 -8.25 -13.01
CA ARG A 453 12.02 -7.70 -12.11
C ARG A 453 13.21 -7.17 -12.90
N GLY A 454 13.55 -5.89 -12.75
CA GLY A 454 14.72 -5.30 -13.40
C GLY A 454 16.00 -5.35 -12.58
N TYR A 455 17.14 -5.38 -13.27
CA TYR A 455 18.42 -5.11 -12.64
C TYR A 455 18.55 -3.63 -12.29
N VAL A 456 19.07 -3.38 -11.08
CA VAL A 456 19.60 -2.07 -10.68
C VAL A 456 21.09 -2.12 -10.38
N ARG A 457 21.62 -3.33 -10.15
CA ARG A 457 23.04 -3.64 -9.98
C ARG A 457 23.33 -5.01 -10.54
N ARG A 458 24.50 -5.14 -11.16
CA ARG A 458 25.01 -6.40 -11.69
C ARG A 458 26.44 -6.64 -11.24
N SER A 459 26.84 -7.91 -11.20
CA SER A 459 28.21 -8.34 -10.86
C SER A 459 29.08 -8.57 -12.10
N ASN A 460 28.58 -8.26 -13.29
CA ASN A 460 29.37 -8.28 -14.53
C ASN A 460 30.45 -7.19 -14.49
N CYS A 461 31.57 -7.44 -15.18
CA CYS A 461 32.62 -6.43 -15.39
C CYS A 461 33.17 -5.73 -14.13
N GLY A 462 33.20 -6.43 -12.98
CA GLY A 462 33.62 -5.85 -11.70
C GLY A 462 32.54 -5.04 -10.98
N GLY A 463 31.36 -4.88 -11.59
CA GLY A 463 30.19 -4.22 -11.05
C GLY A 463 29.65 -3.16 -12.01
N THR A 464 28.36 -3.21 -12.30
CA THR A 464 27.67 -2.18 -13.11
C THR A 464 26.34 -1.79 -12.46
N GLY A 465 26.01 -0.50 -12.49
CA GLY A 465 24.77 0.06 -11.95
C GLY A 465 24.95 0.70 -10.58
N TYR A 466 23.95 0.55 -9.71
CA TYR A 466 23.80 1.32 -8.48
C TYR A 466 23.73 0.44 -7.23
N ASP A 467 24.29 0.94 -6.13
CA ASP A 467 23.82 0.53 -4.81
C ASP A 467 22.37 1.00 -4.60
N LYS A 468 21.63 0.30 -3.74
CA LYS A 468 20.20 0.56 -3.55
C LYS A 468 19.85 0.77 -2.09
N SER A 469 19.02 1.76 -1.83
CA SER A 469 18.37 2.04 -0.55
C SER A 469 16.89 2.26 -0.81
N TYR A 470 16.08 1.25 -0.55
CA TYR A 470 14.64 1.32 -0.68
C TYR A 470 14.02 1.51 0.70
N ASP A 471 13.20 2.54 0.82
CA ASP A 471 12.41 2.79 2.02
C ASP A 471 10.99 3.11 1.60
N TYR A 472 10.03 2.52 2.31
CA TYR A 472 8.64 2.56 1.92
C TYR A 472 7.99 3.83 2.47
N ASP A 473 7.32 4.58 1.61
CA ASP A 473 6.48 5.68 2.06
C ASP A 473 5.14 5.12 2.59
N PHE A 474 5.08 4.93 3.91
CA PHE A 474 3.89 4.36 4.57
C PHE A 474 2.60 5.16 4.34
N ARG A 475 2.70 6.44 3.96
CA ARG A 475 1.53 7.26 3.62
C ARG A 475 0.80 6.72 2.38
N LEU A 476 1.50 6.04 1.47
CA LEU A 476 0.92 5.43 0.27
C LEU A 476 -0.11 4.33 0.59
N GLN A 477 -0.12 3.80 1.82
CA GLN A 477 -1.11 2.80 2.21
C GLN A 477 -2.53 3.37 2.29
N THR A 478 -2.65 4.62 2.76
CA THR A 478 -3.92 5.28 3.03
C THR A 478 -4.16 6.50 2.14
N ASN A 479 -3.12 7.01 1.48
CA ASN A 479 -3.14 8.17 0.61
C ASN A 479 -2.38 7.85 -0.70
N PRO A 480 -2.94 7.00 -1.57
CA PRO A 480 -2.32 6.68 -2.85
C PRO A 480 -2.26 7.90 -3.77
N PRO A 481 -1.41 7.87 -4.82
CA PRO A 481 -1.44 8.90 -5.86
C PRO A 481 -2.84 9.04 -6.50
N PRO A 482 -3.19 10.20 -7.05
CA PRO A 482 -4.51 10.43 -7.62
C PRO A 482 -4.75 9.51 -8.82
N LEU A 483 -5.92 8.86 -8.88
CA LEU A 483 -6.29 7.92 -9.94
C LEU A 483 -5.25 6.80 -10.17
N TYR A 484 -4.57 6.34 -9.11
CA TYR A 484 -3.55 5.29 -9.23
C TYR A 484 -4.15 3.90 -9.48
N LEU A 485 -3.33 2.98 -9.98
CA LEU A 485 -3.75 1.62 -10.32
C LEU A 485 -4.20 0.82 -9.08
N ALA A 486 -5.43 0.33 -9.13
CA ALA A 486 -5.98 -0.57 -8.11
C ALA A 486 -5.32 -1.96 -8.22
N ALA A 487 -5.06 -2.58 -7.07
CA ALA A 487 -4.64 -3.97 -7.01
C ALA A 487 -5.89 -4.87 -7.09
N GLN A 488 -5.94 -5.71 -8.11
CA GLN A 488 -7.08 -6.56 -8.44
C GLN A 488 -6.62 -7.95 -8.87
N ASP A 489 -7.54 -8.91 -8.91
CA ASP A 489 -7.31 -10.21 -9.53
C ASP A 489 -7.54 -10.17 -11.05
N ALA A 490 -7.32 -11.30 -11.74
CA ALA A 490 -7.50 -11.43 -13.18
C ALA A 490 -8.95 -11.22 -13.65
N ASP A 491 -9.94 -11.42 -12.78
CA ASP A 491 -11.34 -11.16 -13.07
C ASP A 491 -11.70 -9.67 -12.90
N GLY A 492 -10.79 -8.86 -12.36
CA GLY A 492 -10.95 -7.45 -12.07
C GLY A 492 -11.58 -7.17 -10.70
N ASN A 493 -11.65 -8.17 -9.82
CA ASN A 493 -12.13 -7.97 -8.46
C ASN A 493 -11.07 -7.27 -7.63
N VAL A 494 -11.48 -6.22 -6.94
CA VAL A 494 -10.56 -5.35 -6.23
C VAL A 494 -10.19 -5.92 -4.86
N PHE A 495 -8.92 -5.81 -4.49
CA PHE A 495 -8.47 -6.16 -3.15
C PHE A 495 -8.79 -5.06 -2.14
N PHE A 496 -9.39 -5.47 -1.01
CA PHE A 496 -9.74 -4.58 0.10
C PHE A 496 -9.03 -4.97 1.38
N GLU A 497 -8.47 -3.97 2.06
CA GLU A 497 -7.83 -4.10 3.36
C GLU A 497 -8.67 -3.39 4.42
N VAL A 498 -8.96 -4.09 5.51
CA VAL A 498 -9.71 -3.49 6.63
C VAL A 498 -8.76 -2.56 7.39
N THR A 499 -9.08 -1.27 7.43
CA THR A 499 -8.25 -0.24 8.07
C THR A 499 -8.71 0.06 9.48
N SER A 500 -10.02 -0.06 9.76
CA SER A 500 -10.55 0.08 11.11
C SER A 500 -11.85 -0.68 11.29
N SER A 501 -12.19 -0.94 12.55
CA SER A 501 -13.47 -1.54 12.91
C SER A 501 -13.97 -0.93 14.20
N TRP A 502 -15.27 -0.67 14.27
CA TRP A 502 -15.92 -0.23 15.51
C TRP A 502 -17.27 -0.91 15.67
N SER A 503 -17.78 -0.87 16.89
CA SER A 503 -19.11 -1.35 17.18
C SER A 503 -19.81 -0.43 18.16
N GLU A 504 -21.11 -0.30 17.95
CA GLU A 504 -21.98 0.50 18.79
C GLU A 504 -23.20 -0.34 19.22
N MET A 505 -23.76 0.02 20.37
CA MET A 505 -25.03 -0.54 20.81
C MET A 505 -26.15 0.16 20.05
N VAL A 506 -27.05 -0.62 19.45
CA VAL A 506 -28.24 -0.05 18.82
C VAL A 506 -29.31 0.01 19.90
N VAL A 507 -29.71 1.23 20.25
CA VAL A 507 -30.82 1.48 21.17
C VAL A 507 -32.06 1.73 20.31
N ASP A 508 -33.15 1.02 20.61
CA ASP A 508 -34.44 1.18 19.95
C ASP A 508 -35.15 2.48 20.32
#